data_AF-A0A511V7W3-F1
#
_entry.id   AF-A0A511V7W3-F1
#
_cell.length_a   1.000
_cell.length_b   1.000
_cell.length_c   1.000
_cell.angle_alpha   90.00
_cell.angle_beta   90.00
_cell.angle_gamma   90.00
#
_symmetry.space_group_name_H-M   'P 1'
#
loop_
_entity.id
_entity.type
_entity.pdbx_description
1 polymer ?
#
loop_
_entity_poly.entity_id
_entity_poly.type
_entity_poly.pdbx_seq_one_letter_code
_entity_poly.pdbx_strand_id
1 'polypeptide(L)'
;MKWQDDSTQLLDELMKPLPVFVRPMAKKSIKNKVEQVAQEAGAEEVNQDHVVRGYIIAAPDKERAVTALEASKIDLAPYADLLK
;
A
#
# COMPACT_ATOMS: atom_id res chain seq x y z
N MET A 1 5.59 -13.60 -6.99
CA MET A 1 5.90 -12.20 -7.29
C MET A 1 7.03 -11.73 -6.39
N LYS A 2 8.04 -11.04 -6.92
CA LYS A 2 9.18 -10.60 -6.10
C LYS A 2 8.92 -9.20 -5.55
N TRP A 3 9.12 -9.02 -4.25
CA TRP A 3 8.96 -7.72 -3.60
C TRP A 3 10.31 -7.03 -3.52
N GLN A 4 10.37 -5.76 -3.92
CA GLN A 4 11.56 -4.95 -3.74
C GLN A 4 11.71 -4.56 -2.26
N ASP A 5 12.95 -4.37 -1.82
CA ASP A 5 13.27 -3.96 -0.44
C ASP A 5 12.57 -2.63 -0.08
N ASP A 6 12.59 -1.64 -0.99
CA ASP A 6 11.93 -0.34 -0.80
C ASP A 6 10.41 -0.46 -0.64
N SER A 7 9.80 -1.45 -1.28
CA SER A 7 8.36 -1.72 -1.21
C SER A 7 7.98 -2.34 0.14
N THR A 8 8.83 -3.25 0.63
CA THR A 8 8.65 -3.89 1.92
C THR A 8 8.84 -2.88 3.06
N GLN A 9 9.88 -2.04 2.97
CA GLN A 9 10.12 -0.97 3.92
C GLN A 9 8.94 0.02 3.96
N LEU A 10 8.42 0.42 2.81
CA LEU A 10 7.27 1.31 2.75
C LEU A 10 6.03 0.71 3.41
N LEU A 11 5.74 -0.57 3.15
CA LEU A 11 4.62 -1.24 3.78
C LEU A 11 4.78 -1.28 5.31
N ASP A 12 5.97 -1.57 5.82
CA ASP A 12 6.23 -1.58 7.27
C ASP A 12 6.09 -0.17 7.89
N GLU A 13 6.54 0.90 7.21
CA GLU A 13 6.32 2.29 7.63
C GLU A 13 4.82 2.59 7.76
N LEU A 14 4.02 2.23 6.75
CA LEU A 14 2.57 2.44 6.72
C LEU A 14 1.82 1.60 7.77
N MET A 15 2.44 0.53 8.28
CA MET A 15 1.91 -0.31 9.36
C MET A 15 2.28 0.18 10.77
N LYS A 16 3.28 1.05 10.93
CA LYS A 16 3.68 1.62 12.24
C LYS A 16 2.54 2.27 13.03
N PRO A 17 1.64 3.10 12.43
CA PRO A 17 0.56 3.73 13.19
C PRO A 17 -0.54 2.74 13.61
N LEU A 18 -0.58 1.53 13.04
CA LEU A 18 -1.58 0.53 13.39
C LEU A 18 -1.23 -0.23 14.68
N PRO A 19 -2.24 -0.62 15.49
CA PRO A 19 -2.02 -1.48 16.65
C PRO A 19 -1.39 -2.83 16.28
N VAL A 20 -0.46 -3.31 17.11
CA VAL A 20 0.33 -4.53 16.83
C VAL A 20 -0.53 -5.76 16.51
N PHE A 21 -1.68 -5.89 17.17
CA PHE A 21 -2.59 -7.02 16.98
C PHE A 21 -3.32 -7.02 15.62
N VAL A 22 -3.53 -5.85 14.99
CA VAL A 22 -4.15 -5.78 13.65
C VAL A 22 -3.14 -5.80 12.50
N ARG A 23 -1.87 -5.42 12.76
CA ARG A 23 -0.80 -5.40 11.74
C ARG A 23 -0.71 -6.66 10.89
N PRO A 24 -0.68 -7.90 11.44
CA PRO A 24 -0.54 -9.09 10.62
C PRO A 24 -1.73 -9.32 9.68
N MET A 25 -2.95 -9.00 10.14
CA MET A 25 -4.16 -9.13 9.32
C MET A 25 -4.20 -8.07 8.22
N ALA A 26 -3.93 -6.81 8.57
CA ALA A 26 -3.86 -5.69 7.61
C ALA A 26 -2.76 -5.90 6.57
N LYS A 27 -1.55 -6.27 7.00
CA LYS A 27 -0.40 -6.53 6.13
C LYS A 27 -0.72 -7.62 5.11
N LYS A 28 -1.40 -8.70 5.52
CA LYS A 28 -1.82 -9.77 4.60
C LYS A 28 -2.83 -9.27 3.57
N SER A 29 -3.86 -8.53 3.99
CA SER A 29 -4.86 -7.96 3.08
C SER A 29 -4.25 -7.00 2.07
N ILE A 30 -3.37 -6.09 2.53
CA ILE A 30 -2.67 -5.14 1.67
C ILE A 30 -1.76 -5.90 0.71
N LYS A 31 -0.96 -6.86 1.19
CA LYS A 31 -0.06 -7.66 0.35
C LYS A 31 -0.81 -8.34 -0.80
N ASN A 32 -1.95 -8.98 -0.49
CA ASN A 32 -2.79 -9.60 -1.51
C ASN A 32 -3.27 -8.58 -2.55
N LYS A 33 -3.70 -7.39 -2.12
CA LYS A 33 -4.17 -6.35 -3.03
C LYS A 33 -3.05 -5.77 -3.89
N VAL A 34 -1.87 -5.58 -3.31
CA VAL A 34 -0.67 -5.11 -4.02
C VAL A 34 -0.24 -6.11 -5.10
N GLU A 35 -0.19 -7.40 -4.76
CA GLU A 35 0.13 -8.46 -5.71
C GLU A 35 -0.91 -8.54 -6.84
N GLN A 36 -2.19 -8.34 -6.51
CA GLN A 36 -3.25 -8.25 -7.51
C GLN A 36 -3.03 -7.06 -8.45
N VAL A 37 -2.80 -5.85 -7.93
CA VAL A 37 -2.56 -4.64 -8.73
C VAL A 37 -1.36 -4.81 -9.65
N ALA A 38 -0.26 -5.34 -9.11
CA ALA A 38 0.95 -5.57 -9.89
C ALA A 38 0.72 -6.63 -10.99
N GLN A 39 -0.08 -7.66 -10.72
CA GLN A 39 -0.42 -8.69 -11.69
C GLN A 39 -1.33 -8.14 -12.79
N GLU A 40 -2.32 -7.31 -12.44
CA GLU A 40 -3.17 -6.60 -13.39
C GLU A 40 -2.36 -5.63 -14.27
N ALA A 41 -1.30 -5.04 -13.72
CA ALA A 41 -0.34 -4.22 -14.47
C ALA A 41 0.67 -5.04 -15.31
N GLY A 42 0.65 -6.38 -15.22
CA GLY A 42 1.60 -7.25 -15.92
C GLY A 42 3.05 -7.15 -15.40
N ALA A 43 3.23 -6.65 -14.18
CA ALA A 43 4.55 -6.53 -13.57
C ALA A 43 5.02 -7.87 -13.00
N GLU A 44 6.31 -8.17 -13.10
CA GLU A 44 6.91 -9.37 -12.47
C GLU A 44 7.33 -9.10 -11.00
N GLU A 45 7.54 -7.82 -10.66
CA GLU A 45 8.00 -7.36 -9.36
C GLU A 45 7.07 -6.29 -8.77
N VAL A 46 6.96 -6.28 -7.44
CA VAL A 46 6.24 -5.26 -6.68
C VAL A 46 7.18 -4.08 -6.41
N ASN A 47 6.77 -2.91 -6.89
CA ASN A 47 7.41 -1.63 -6.66
C ASN A 47 6.59 -0.79 -5.66
N GLN A 48 7.12 0.36 -5.26
CA GLN A 48 6.44 1.24 -4.31
C GLN A 48 5.09 1.74 -4.82
N ASP A 49 4.94 1.98 -6.12
CA ASP A 49 3.66 2.41 -6.72
C ASP A 49 2.57 1.33 -6.52
N HIS A 50 2.89 0.07 -6.77
CA HIS A 50 1.96 -1.05 -6.51
C HIS A 50 1.58 -1.12 -5.03
N VAL A 51 2.54 -0.88 -4.12
CA VAL A 51 2.28 -0.85 -2.67
C VAL A 51 1.29 0.25 -2.32
N VAL A 52 1.52 1.47 -2.81
CA VAL A 52 0.64 2.62 -2.53
C VAL A 52 -0.75 2.38 -3.07
N ARG A 53 -0.89 1.95 -4.33
CA ARG A 53 -2.19 1.62 -4.94
C ARG A 53 -2.91 0.53 -4.14
N GLY A 54 -2.22 -0.57 -3.86
CA GLY A 54 -2.80 -1.68 -3.10
C GLY A 54 -3.16 -1.28 -1.67
N TYR A 55 -2.40 -0.39 -1.03
CA TYR A 55 -2.70 0.16 0.29
C TYR A 55 -3.98 1.00 0.27
N ILE A 56 -4.12 1.93 -0.68
CA ILE A 56 -5.32 2.77 -0.84
C ILE A 56 -6.55 1.89 -1.09
N ILE A 57 -6.45 0.88 -1.96
CA ILE A 57 -7.58 0.02 -2.32
C ILE A 57 -7.93 -0.97 -1.20
N ALA A 58 -6.94 -1.47 -0.46
CA ALA A 58 -7.17 -2.38 0.66
C ALA A 58 -7.67 -1.68 1.93
N ALA A 59 -7.43 -0.38 2.05
CA ALA A 59 -7.90 0.40 3.17
C ALA A 59 -9.44 0.54 3.13
N PRO A 60 -10.14 0.24 4.23
CA PRO A 60 -11.59 0.43 4.29
C PRO A 60 -11.98 1.91 4.29
N ASP A 61 -11.07 2.77 4.75
CA ASP A 61 -11.24 4.21 4.86
C ASP A 61 -10.13 4.92 4.08
N LYS A 62 -10.52 5.63 3.01
CA LYS A 62 -9.57 6.28 2.09
C LYS A 62 -8.86 7.45 2.77
N GLU A 63 -9.54 8.21 3.62
CA GLU A 63 -8.97 9.37 4.30
C GLU A 63 -7.85 8.97 5.26
N ARG A 64 -8.04 7.85 5.99
CA ARG A 64 -6.97 7.26 6.81
C ARG A 64 -5.78 6.82 5.98
N ALA A 65 -6.02 6.23 4.81
CA ALA A 65 -4.94 5.82 3.92
C ALA A 65 -4.14 7.03 3.40
N VAL A 66 -4.84 8.07 2.95
CA VAL A 66 -4.28 9.36 2.52
C VAL A 66 -3.41 9.95 3.64
N THR A 67 -3.95 10.06 4.86
CA THR A 67 -3.22 10.61 6.01
C THR A 67 -1.92 9.86 6.29
N ALA A 68 -1.95 8.52 6.21
CA ALA A 68 -0.76 7.70 6.42
C ALA A 68 0.28 7.89 5.30
N LEU A 69 -0.16 7.99 4.05
CA LEU A 69 0.70 8.21 2.88
C LEU A 69 1.32 9.62 2.88
N GLU A 70 0.54 10.65 3.25
CA GLU A 70 1.02 12.02 3.43
C GLU A 70 2.04 12.11 4.57
N ALA A 71 1.81 11.39 5.68
CA ALA A 71 2.78 11.30 6.77
C ALA A 71 4.09 10.63 6.32
N SER A 72 4.02 9.67 5.39
CA SER A 72 5.19 9.07 4.73
C SER A 72 5.77 9.92 3.58
N LYS A 73 5.29 11.15 3.38
CA LYS A 73 5.72 12.07 2.29
C LYS A 73 5.56 11.51 0.88
N ILE A 74 4.54 10.68 0.67
CA ILE A 74 4.23 10.14 -0.65
C ILE A 74 3.35 11.12 -1.41
N ASP A 75 3.70 11.37 -2.66
CA ASP A 75 2.90 12.19 -3.55
C ASP A 75 1.62 11.43 -3.95
N LEU A 76 0.47 12.05 -3.67
CA LEU A 76 -0.84 11.46 -3.93
C LEU A 76 -1.45 11.89 -5.26
N ALA A 77 -0.84 12.85 -5.98
CA ALA A 77 -1.33 13.30 -7.27
C ALA A 77 -1.52 12.16 -8.29
N PRO A 78 -0.60 11.17 -8.43
CA PRO A 78 -0.78 10.08 -9.39
C PRO A 78 -1.83 9.04 -8.94
N TYR A 79 -2.32 9.12 -7.70
CA TYR A 79 -3.31 8.21 -7.14
C TYR A 79 -4.68 8.87 -6.92
N ALA A 80 -4.86 10.12 -7.36
CA ALA A 80 -6.11 10.87 -7.20
C ALA A 80 -7.33 10.12 -7.78
N ASP A 81 -7.15 9.34 -8.85
CA ASP A 81 -8.20 8.51 -9.43
C ASP A 81 -8.68 7.38 -8.48
N LEU A 82 -7.82 6.90 -7.59
CA LEU A 82 -8.18 5.89 -6.58
C LEU A 82 -8.88 6.52 -5.36
N LEU A 83 -8.74 7.83 -5.18
CA LEU A 83 -9.29 8.58 -4.04
C LEU A 83 -10.70 9.13 -4.30
N LYS A 84 -11.22 9.04 -5.54
CA LYS A 84 -12.59 9.41 -5.91
C LYS A 84 -13.66 8.46 -5.39
#